data_AF-A0A914R1N1-F1
#
_entry.id   AF-A0A914R1N1-F1
#
_cell.length_a   1.000
_cell.length_b   1.000
_cell.length_c   1.000
_cell.angle_alpha   90.00
_cell.angle_beta   90.00
_cell.angle_gamma   90.00
#
_symmetry.space_group_name_H-M   'P 1'
#
loop_
_entity.id
_entity.type
_entity.pdbx_description
1 polymer ?
#
loop_
_entity_poly.entity_id
_entity_poly.type
_entity_poly.pdbx_seq_one_letter_code
_entity_poly.pdbx_strand_id
1 'polypeptide(L)'
;MYSLKGILPTMQLAALWKNALCLQIDSARFTAPEGLFKPNRWGLDIKALHQLIHEAIQLAPIDSRKTLLRNIYLAGGASLLPGLAERLELEISALVAPTIHTQVHLSPWRYNAAYLGAQIIASSTQFDTTCVTLDNLNEFINQLQCSTF
;
A
#
# COMPACT_ATOMS: atom_id res chain seq x y z
N MET A 1 40.20 -24.34 -36.58
CA MET A 1 40.45 -22.88 -36.75
C MET A 1 39.12 -22.27 -37.16
N TYR A 2 38.39 -21.45 -36.40
CA TYR A 2 38.70 -20.38 -35.43
C TYR A 2 37.58 -20.35 -34.37
N SER A 3 37.86 -20.44 -33.07
CA SER A 3 38.32 -19.39 -32.15
C SER A 3 37.14 -18.70 -31.42
N LEU A 4 37.01 -19.05 -30.14
CA LEU A 4 36.19 -18.41 -29.11
C LEU A 4 36.50 -16.91 -28.99
N LYS A 5 35.55 -16.01 -29.25
CA LYS A 5 35.57 -14.64 -28.71
C LYS A 5 34.17 -14.08 -28.52
N GLY A 6 33.88 -13.68 -27.28
CA GLY A 6 32.93 -12.59 -27.03
C GLY A 6 31.70 -12.93 -26.19
N ILE A 7 31.89 -13.50 -25.00
CA ILE A 7 30.92 -13.29 -23.90
C ILE A 7 30.97 -11.79 -23.59
N LEU A 8 30.05 -11.03 -24.19
CA LEU A 8 29.85 -9.63 -23.81
C LEU A 8 29.43 -9.62 -22.32
N PRO A 9 30.08 -8.81 -21.47
CA PRO A 9 29.66 -8.71 -20.09
C PRO A 9 28.23 -8.19 -20.09
N THR A 10 27.33 -8.88 -19.39
CA THR A 10 25.91 -8.53 -19.21
C THR A 10 25.68 -7.06 -18.80
N MET A 11 26.73 -6.41 -18.29
CA MET A 11 26.77 -4.99 -17.92
C MET A 11 26.77 -4.01 -19.11
N GLN A 12 27.22 -4.41 -20.32
CA GLN A 12 27.22 -3.54 -21.51
C GLN A 12 25.86 -3.47 -22.22
N LEU A 13 25.09 -4.56 -22.19
CA LEU A 13 23.72 -4.57 -22.73
C LEU A 13 22.80 -3.66 -21.91
N ALA A 14 22.88 -3.71 -20.59
CA ALA A 14 22.13 -2.80 -19.71
C ALA A 14 22.47 -1.31 -19.92
N ALA A 15 23.72 -1.00 -20.31
CA ALA A 15 24.14 0.36 -20.65
C ALA A 15 23.64 0.81 -22.04
N LEU A 16 23.50 -0.10 -23.00
CA LEU A 16 22.95 0.19 -24.33
C LEU A 16 21.45 0.49 -24.29
N TRP A 17 20.68 -0.15 -23.39
CA TRP A 17 19.26 0.14 -23.21
C TRP A 17 19.02 1.52 -22.58
N LYS A 18 19.95 2.00 -21.74
CA LYS A 18 19.87 3.33 -21.12
C LYS A 18 19.96 4.47 -22.14
N ASN A 19 20.59 4.25 -23.30
CA ASN A 19 20.92 5.33 -24.25
C ASN A 19 20.26 5.21 -25.63
N ALA A 20 19.49 4.16 -25.93
CA ALA A 20 18.98 3.92 -27.30
C ALA A 20 17.46 4.10 -27.48
N LEU A 21 16.67 4.29 -26.41
CA LEU A 21 15.22 4.42 -26.55
C LEU A 21 14.66 5.47 -25.57
N CYS A 22 14.68 6.74 -25.99
CA CYS A 22 13.93 7.78 -25.29
C CYS A 22 12.43 7.59 -25.58
N LEU A 23 11.76 6.79 -24.75
CA LEU A 23 10.32 6.62 -24.82
C LEU A 23 9.62 7.83 -24.22
N GLN A 24 8.91 8.59 -25.04
CA GLN A 24 8.08 9.70 -24.55
C GLN A 24 6.84 9.14 -23.86
N ILE A 25 6.92 9.07 -22.53
CA ILE A 25 5.76 8.76 -21.69
C ILE A 25 5.05 10.07 -21.37
N ASP A 26 3.94 10.31 -22.06
CA ASP A 26 3.11 11.49 -21.86
C ASP A 26 1.94 11.18 -20.91
N SER A 27 0.74 11.00 -21.45
CA SER A 27 -0.50 10.79 -20.67
C SER A 27 -0.53 9.51 -19.81
N ALA A 28 0.25 8.49 -20.17
CA ALA A 28 0.24 7.20 -19.48
C ALA A 28 0.62 7.29 -17.99
N ARG A 29 1.45 8.27 -17.60
CA ARG A 29 1.82 8.49 -16.19
C ARG A 29 0.64 8.90 -15.31
N PHE A 30 -0.36 9.54 -15.90
CA PHE A 30 -1.58 9.96 -15.21
C PHE A 30 -2.69 8.93 -15.38
N THR A 31 -2.77 8.29 -16.54
CA THR A 31 -3.76 7.24 -16.78
C THR A 31 -3.50 6.02 -15.91
N ALA A 32 -2.27 5.52 -15.79
CA ALA A 32 -1.99 4.33 -14.99
C ALA A 32 -2.52 4.37 -13.53
N PRO A 33 -2.26 5.42 -12.72
CA PRO A 33 -2.76 5.49 -11.35
C PRO A 33 -4.29 5.73 -11.25
N GLU A 34 -4.96 6.19 -12.31
CA GLU A 34 -6.42 6.35 -12.30
C GLU A 34 -7.17 5.03 -12.12
N GLY A 35 -6.53 3.88 -12.34
CA GLY A 35 -7.12 2.57 -12.02
C GLY A 35 -7.52 2.43 -10.56
N LEU A 36 -6.87 3.15 -9.63
CA LEU A 36 -7.22 3.15 -8.21
C LEU A 36 -8.55 3.86 -7.92
N PHE A 37 -8.93 4.83 -8.75
CA PHE A 37 -10.11 5.68 -8.55
C PHE A 37 -11.24 5.35 -9.54
N LYS A 38 -10.91 4.85 -10.72
CA LYS A 38 -11.83 4.53 -11.82
C LYS A 38 -11.48 3.17 -12.45
N PRO A 39 -11.62 2.08 -11.69
CA PRO A 39 -11.28 0.72 -12.15
C PRO A 39 -12.07 0.29 -13.41
N ASN A 40 -13.29 0.79 -13.58
CA ASN A 40 -14.14 0.52 -14.74
C ASN A 40 -13.47 0.86 -16.09
N ARG A 41 -12.49 1.80 -16.12
CA ARG A 41 -11.74 2.12 -17.35
C ARG A 41 -10.86 0.96 -17.84
N TRP A 42 -10.55 -0.01 -16.98
CA TRP A 42 -9.84 -1.25 -17.31
C TRP A 42 -10.79 -2.45 -17.44
N GLY A 43 -12.11 -2.23 -17.45
CA GLY A 43 -13.09 -3.31 -17.48
C GLY A 43 -13.15 -4.13 -16.19
N LEU A 44 -12.64 -3.60 -15.09
CA LEU A 44 -12.71 -4.22 -13.76
C LEU A 44 -13.96 -3.73 -13.02
N ASP A 45 -14.88 -4.64 -12.71
CA ASP A 45 -16.06 -4.37 -11.88
C ASP A 45 -15.71 -4.53 -10.39
N ILE A 46 -14.86 -3.62 -9.91
CA ILE A 46 -14.41 -3.57 -8.51
C ILE A 46 -14.62 -2.16 -7.97
N LYS A 47 -14.74 -2.04 -6.65
CA LYS A 47 -14.85 -0.73 -6.00
C LYS A 47 -13.53 0.02 -6.05
N ALA A 48 -13.62 1.32 -6.21
CA ALA A 48 -12.46 2.20 -6.17
C ALA A 48 -11.90 2.32 -4.74
N LEU A 49 -10.64 2.74 -4.61
CA LEU A 49 -9.92 2.85 -3.34
C LEU A 49 -10.68 3.69 -2.29
N HIS A 50 -11.16 4.87 -2.68
CA HIS A 50 -11.90 5.77 -1.79
C HIS A 50 -13.23 5.17 -1.32
N GLN A 51 -13.90 4.38 -2.18
CA GLN A 51 -15.14 3.68 -1.83
C GLN A 51 -14.87 2.56 -0.83
N LEU A 52 -13.81 1.77 -1.05
CA LEU A 52 -13.40 0.70 -0.13
C LEU A 52 -13.06 1.25 1.26
N ILE A 53 -12.34 2.38 1.33
CA ILE A 53 -12.03 3.03 2.60
C ILE A 53 -13.30 3.52 3.29
N HIS A 54 -14.20 4.17 2.56
CA HIS A 54 -15.46 4.62 3.12
C HIS A 54 -16.28 3.44 3.68
N GLU A 55 -16.37 2.33 2.95
CA GLU A 55 -17.06 1.12 3.42
C GLU A 55 -16.45 0.53 4.68
N ALA A 56 -15.12 0.43 4.74
CA ALA A 56 -14.43 -0.03 5.96
C ALA A 56 -14.76 0.86 7.17
N ILE A 57 -14.85 2.17 6.97
CA ILE A 57 -15.26 3.12 8.02
C ILE A 57 -16.73 2.95 8.41
N GLN A 58 -17.62 2.64 7.45
CA GLN A 58 -19.03 2.39 7.75
C GLN A 58 -19.26 1.10 8.55
N LEU A 59 -18.38 0.10 8.42
CA LEU A 59 -18.40 -1.10 9.26
C LEU A 59 -17.99 -0.82 10.71
N ALA A 60 -17.24 0.25 10.96
CA ALA A 60 -16.84 0.64 12.31
C ALA A 60 -18.02 1.23 13.13
N PRO A 61 -17.95 1.16 14.47
CA PRO A 61 -18.91 1.82 15.36
C PRO A 61 -19.06 3.31 15.05
N ILE A 62 -20.30 3.82 15.14
CA ILE A 62 -20.65 5.18 14.71
C ILE A 62 -19.80 6.27 15.38
N ASP A 63 -19.49 6.09 16.66
CA ASP A 63 -18.71 7.04 17.46
C ASP A 63 -17.25 7.16 16.98
N SER A 64 -16.70 6.09 16.39
CA SER A 64 -15.32 6.05 15.90
C SER A 64 -15.19 6.65 14.49
N ARG A 65 -16.27 6.70 13.69
CA ARG A 65 -16.19 7.05 12.26
C ARG A 65 -15.59 8.42 12.00
N LYS A 66 -15.98 9.43 12.79
CA LYS A 66 -15.41 10.79 12.67
C LYS A 66 -13.91 10.80 12.93
N THR A 67 -13.46 10.05 13.93
CA THR A 67 -12.04 9.93 14.26
C THR A 67 -11.28 9.20 13.14
N LEU A 68 -11.85 8.15 12.57
CA LEU A 68 -11.23 7.41 11.47
C LEU A 68 -11.08 8.28 10.21
N LEU A 69 -12.11 9.06 9.84
CA LEU A 69 -12.08 9.94 8.67
C LEU A 69 -11.01 11.04 8.77
N ARG A 70 -10.70 11.49 10.00
CA ARG A 70 -9.64 12.48 10.25
C ARG A 70 -8.24 11.88 10.34
N ASN A 71 -8.13 10.56 10.45
CA ASN A 71 -6.87 9.88 10.76
C ASN A 71 -6.59 8.75 9.77
N ILE A 72 -6.57 9.08 8.47
CA ILE A 72 -6.21 8.14 7.41
C ILE A 72 -4.71 8.25 7.14
N TYR A 73 -3.95 7.17 7.34
CA TYR A 73 -2.50 7.15 7.11
C TYR A 73 -2.15 6.28 5.92
N LEU A 74 -1.35 6.80 4.98
CA LEU A 74 -0.87 6.01 3.84
C LEU A 74 0.46 5.31 4.16
N ALA A 75 0.54 4.03 3.80
CA ALA A 75 1.72 3.18 3.97
C ALA A 75 1.97 2.32 2.72
N GLY A 76 3.22 1.86 2.54
CA GLY A 76 3.64 0.98 1.45
C GLY A 76 4.05 1.69 0.16
N GLY A 77 4.46 0.94 -0.86
CA GLY A 77 5.05 1.50 -2.09
C GLY A 77 4.12 2.42 -2.89
N ALA A 78 2.85 2.06 -3.05
CA ALA A 78 1.88 2.86 -3.80
C ALA A 78 1.61 4.24 -3.16
N SER A 79 1.85 4.39 -1.85
CA SER A 79 1.71 5.67 -1.15
C SER A 79 2.73 6.74 -1.60
N LEU A 80 3.74 6.35 -2.39
CA LEU A 80 4.73 7.26 -2.96
C LEU A 80 4.25 7.94 -4.25
N LEU A 81 3.08 7.57 -4.77
CA LEU A 81 2.50 8.23 -5.94
C LEU A 81 2.26 9.73 -5.64
N PRO A 82 2.78 10.64 -6.47
CA PRO A 82 2.61 12.08 -6.25
C PRO A 82 1.14 12.47 -6.41
N GLY A 83 0.62 13.29 -5.49
CA GLY A 83 -0.77 13.75 -5.50
C GLY A 83 -1.79 12.73 -5.00
N LEU A 84 -1.36 11.53 -4.56
CA LEU A 84 -2.28 10.48 -4.12
C LEU A 84 -3.05 10.87 -2.85
N ALA A 85 -2.38 11.50 -1.88
CA ALA A 85 -3.01 11.87 -0.62
C ALA A 85 -4.09 12.94 -0.83
N GLU A 86 -3.75 13.97 -1.59
CA GLU A 86 -4.64 15.07 -1.94
C GLU A 86 -5.84 14.57 -2.74
N ARG A 87 -5.60 13.71 -3.75
CA ARG A 87 -6.69 13.11 -4.53
C ARG A 87 -7.58 12.23 -3.65
N LEU A 88 -7.00 11.43 -2.77
CA LEU A 88 -7.77 10.54 -1.89
C LEU A 88 -8.62 11.33 -0.90
N GLU A 89 -8.07 12.39 -0.31
CA GLU A 89 -8.80 13.27 0.61
C GLU A 89 -10.00 13.92 -0.06
N LEU A 90 -9.82 14.42 -1.30
CA LEU A 90 -10.91 14.99 -2.10
C LEU A 90 -12.01 13.98 -2.41
N GLU A 91 -11.65 12.78 -2.85
CA GLU A 91 -12.62 11.73 -3.21
C GLU A 91 -13.40 11.22 -1.98
N ILE A 92 -12.75 11.10 -0.82
CA ILE A 92 -13.43 10.70 0.42
C ILE A 92 -14.30 11.84 0.95
N SER A 93 -13.84 13.10 0.91
CA SER A 93 -14.62 14.29 1.25
C SER A 93 -15.93 14.35 0.47
N ALA A 94 -15.91 13.96 -0.81
CA ALA A 94 -17.11 13.94 -1.66
C ALA A 94 -18.15 12.87 -1.26
N LEU A 95 -17.72 11.81 -0.55
CA LEU A 95 -18.62 10.74 -0.08
C LEU A 95 -19.27 11.03 1.28
N VAL A 96 -18.76 12.00 2.03
CA VAL A 96 -19.21 12.29 3.40
C VAL A 96 -19.89 13.66 3.49
N ALA A 97 -20.61 13.89 4.59
CA ALA A 97 -21.24 15.19 4.83
C ALA A 97 -20.17 16.30 4.92
N PRO A 98 -20.41 17.49 4.36
CA PRO A 98 -19.43 18.59 4.32
C PRO A 98 -19.03 19.13 5.71
N THR A 99 -19.79 18.79 6.75
CA THR A 99 -19.46 19.10 8.15
C THR A 99 -18.35 18.22 8.72
N ILE A 100 -18.02 17.10 8.06
CA ILE A 100 -17.03 16.13 8.52
C ILE A 100 -15.70 16.42 7.84
N HIS A 101 -14.68 16.74 8.63
CA HIS A 101 -13.34 16.97 8.14
C HIS A 101 -12.61 15.65 7.91
N THR A 102 -12.29 15.34 6.64
CA THR A 102 -11.45 14.21 6.27
C THR A 102 -10.00 14.65 6.16
N GLN A 103 -9.06 13.81 6.58
CA GLN A 103 -7.64 14.15 6.48
C GLN A 103 -6.79 12.92 6.20
N VAL A 104 -5.91 13.03 5.20
CA VAL A 104 -4.96 11.99 4.80
C VAL A 104 -3.54 12.41 5.18
N HIS A 105 -2.88 11.58 5.98
CA HIS A 105 -1.56 11.84 6.54
C HIS A 105 -0.48 11.04 5.82
N LEU A 106 0.65 11.70 5.58
CA LEU A 106 1.83 11.13 4.93
C LEU A 106 3.01 11.13 5.90
N SER A 107 3.62 9.96 6.10
CA SER A 107 4.93 9.86 6.76
C SER A 107 6.06 9.86 5.71
N PRO A 108 7.21 10.52 5.99
CA PRO A 108 8.41 10.38 5.16
C PRO A 108 8.90 8.92 5.06
N TRP A 109 8.68 8.10 6.09
CA TRP A 109 9.16 6.71 6.16
C TRP A 109 8.09 5.67 5.77
N ARG A 110 6.99 6.12 5.16
CA ARG A 110 5.81 5.28 4.85
C ARG A 110 6.09 4.06 3.98
N TYR A 111 7.17 4.07 3.19
CA TYR A 111 7.61 2.91 2.42
C TYR A 111 7.96 1.70 3.30
N ASN A 112 8.58 1.95 4.47
CA ASN A 112 9.00 0.92 5.42
C ASN A 112 8.13 0.88 6.68
N ALA A 113 6.94 1.51 6.68
CA ALA A 113 6.11 1.66 7.88
C ALA A 113 5.79 0.33 8.57
N ALA A 114 5.49 -0.73 7.81
CA ALA A 114 5.21 -2.05 8.36
C ALA A 114 6.43 -2.63 9.11
N TYR A 115 7.63 -2.53 8.52
CA TYR A 115 8.87 -3.00 9.14
C TYR A 115 9.20 -2.20 10.41
N LEU A 116 9.10 -0.88 10.34
CA LEU A 116 9.34 -0.01 11.50
C LEU A 116 8.35 -0.29 12.64
N GLY A 117 7.07 -0.53 12.32
CA GLY A 117 6.07 -0.95 13.30
C GLY A 117 6.42 -2.29 13.96
N ALA A 118 6.83 -3.28 13.17
CA ALA A 118 7.26 -4.57 13.68
C ALA A 118 8.48 -4.46 14.61
N GLN A 119 9.46 -3.63 14.27
CA GLN A 119 10.64 -3.38 15.10
C GLN A 119 10.25 -2.78 16.47
N ILE A 120 9.30 -1.83 16.49
CA ILE A 120 8.81 -1.22 17.73
C ILE A 120 8.12 -2.28 18.61
N ILE A 121 7.27 -3.13 18.02
CA ILE A 121 6.59 -4.21 18.74
C ILE A 121 7.61 -5.22 19.28
N ALA A 122 8.59 -5.63 18.47
CA ALA A 122 9.65 -6.56 18.87
C ALA A 122 10.54 -6.02 19.99
N SER A 123 10.67 -4.70 20.10
CA SER A 123 11.44 -4.04 21.16
C SER A 123 10.60 -3.68 22.40
N SER A 124 9.29 -3.92 22.37
CA SER A 124 8.37 -3.61 23.45
C SER A 124 8.41 -4.68 24.54
N THR A 125 8.15 -4.29 25.79
CA THR A 125 8.02 -5.23 26.92
C THR A 125 6.84 -6.19 26.77
N GLN A 126 5.89 -5.88 25.89
CA GLN A 126 4.75 -6.75 25.58
C GLN A 126 5.13 -7.91 24.67
N PHE A 127 6.29 -7.86 24.00
CA PHE A 127 6.69 -8.87 23.03
C PHE A 127 6.69 -10.26 23.64
N ASP A 128 7.33 -10.44 24.80
CA ASP A 128 7.44 -11.73 25.49
C ASP A 128 6.09 -12.36 25.83
N THR A 129 5.07 -11.53 26.08
CA THR A 129 3.71 -12.01 26.40
C THR A 129 2.88 -12.38 25.18
N THR A 130 3.25 -11.87 24.01
CA THR A 130 2.50 -12.05 22.74
C THR A 130 3.19 -13.01 21.78
N CYS A 131 4.47 -13.30 22.01
CA CYS A 131 5.27 -14.15 21.15
C CYS A 131 4.87 -15.62 21.32
N VAL A 132 4.83 -16.34 20.19
CA VAL A 132 4.63 -17.79 20.16
C VAL A 132 6.01 -18.44 20.22
N THR A 133 6.26 -19.19 21.29
CA THR A 133 7.46 -19.99 21.49
C THR A 133 7.21 -21.43 21.09
N LEU A 134 8.24 -22.28 21.10
CA LEU A 134 8.08 -23.71 20.82
C LEU A 134 7.11 -24.38 21.80
N ASP A 135 7.09 -23.95 23.06
CA ASP A 135 6.31 -24.57 24.13
C ASP A 135 4.80 -24.34 23.97
N ASN A 136 4.39 -23.16 23.46
CA ASN A 136 2.99 -22.80 23.26
C ASN A 136 2.50 -22.95 21.80
N LEU A 137 3.37 -23.43 20.90
CA LEU A 137 3.08 -23.55 19.46
C LEU A 137 1.88 -24.45 19.17
N ASN A 138 1.77 -25.60 19.86
CA ASN A 138 0.67 -26.54 19.63
C ASN A 138 -0.68 -25.94 20.03
N GLU A 139 -0.72 -25.17 21.12
CA GLU A 139 -1.93 -24.49 21.56
C GLU A 139 -2.34 -23.42 20.56
N PHE A 140 -1.38 -22.62 20.10
CA PHE A 140 -1.61 -21.59 19.08
C PHE A 140 -2.14 -22.18 17.76
N ILE A 141 -1.57 -23.29 17.28
CA ILE A 141 -2.05 -23.97 16.06
C ILE A 141 -3.50 -24.45 16.23
N ASN A 142 -3.84 -25.03 17.38
CA ASN A 142 -5.23 -25.45 17.65
C ASN A 142 -6.18 -24.25 17.66
N GLN A 143 -5.77 -23.12 18.25
CA GLN A 143 -6.56 -21.88 18.22
C GLN A 143 -6.79 -21.38 16.80
N LEU A 144 -5.78 -21.43 15.92
CA LEU A 144 -5.92 -21.04 14.51
C LEU A 144 -6.91 -21.93 13.75
N GLN A 145 -6.96 -23.22 14.06
CA GLN A 145 -7.92 -24.14 13.45
C GLN A 145 -9.35 -23.92 13.93
N CYS A 146 -9.51 -23.48 15.18
CA CYS A 146 -10.81 -23.17 15.77
C CYS A 146 -11.29 -21.74 15.48
N SER A 147 -10.39 -20.83 15.08
CA SER A 147 -10.75 -19.47 14.71
C SER A 147 -11.32 -19.44 13.29
N THR A 148 -12.58 -19.04 13.17
CA THR A 148 -13.15 -18.63 11.88
C THR A 148 -12.73 -17.18 11.64
N PHE A 149 -11.85 -16.98 10.66
CA PHE A 149 -11.61 -15.65 10.07
C PHE A 149 -12.72 -15.32 9.07
#